data_AF-A0A7W6YCG2-F1
#
_entry.id   AF-A0A7W6YCG2-F1
#
_cell.length_a   1.000
_cell.length_b   1.000
_cell.length_c   1.000
_cell.angle_alpha   90.00
_cell.angle_beta   90.00
_cell.angle_gamma   90.00
#
_symmetry.space_group_name_H-M   'P 1'
#
loop_
_entity.id
_entity.type
_entity.pdbx_description
1 polymer ?
#
loop_
_entity_poly.entity_id
_entity_poly.type
_entity_poly.pdbx_seq_one_letter_code
_entity_poly.pdbx_strand_id
1 'polypeptide(L)'
;MTGPRKQVLDHGQLFKRQKVLADFGEFALRSDDLDAILSEACRLVSDAVDTRRSKVLEIQEGGQKLRVRAAVGWQPDIVGLELDMEDHSSETFSIGPASP
;
A
#
# COMPACT_ATOMS: atom_id res chain seq x y z
N MET A 1 -30.02 35.26 -8.18
CA MET A 1 -29.06 35.54 -7.10
C MET A 1 -28.58 34.19 -6.56
N THR A 2 -27.78 33.43 -7.30
CA THR A 2 -26.29 33.48 -7.41
C THR A 2 -25.59 33.15 -6.09
N GLY A 3 -25.59 31.87 -5.70
CA GLY A 3 -24.54 31.29 -4.86
C GLY A 3 -23.45 30.70 -5.77
N PRO A 4 -22.15 30.94 -5.52
CA PRO A 4 -21.13 30.60 -6.50
C PRO A 4 -20.89 29.08 -6.59
N ARG A 5 -20.58 28.68 -7.82
CA ARG A 5 -20.35 27.32 -8.33
C ARG A 5 -19.06 26.69 -7.78
N LYS A 6 -19.08 25.34 -7.74
CA LYS A 6 -18.01 24.33 -7.59
C LYS A 6 -16.55 24.76 -7.88
N GLN A 7 -15.67 24.21 -7.03
CA GLN A 7 -14.29 23.77 -7.29
C GLN A 7 -13.31 24.81 -7.88
N VAL A 8 -12.59 25.50 -7.00
CA VAL A 8 -11.17 25.76 -7.26
C VAL A 8 -10.46 24.42 -7.04
N LEU A 9 -9.98 23.79 -8.11
CA LEU A 9 -9.18 22.57 -8.01
C LEU A 9 -8.00 22.83 -7.06
N ASP A 10 -7.84 21.95 -6.08
CA ASP A 10 -6.78 22.01 -5.08
C ASP A 10 -5.43 21.61 -5.72
N HIS A 11 -4.90 22.51 -6.54
CA HIS A 11 -3.63 22.31 -7.24
C HIS A 11 -2.50 22.02 -6.25
N GLY A 12 -2.55 22.59 -5.04
CA GLY A 12 -1.56 22.35 -3.99
C GLY A 12 -1.54 20.90 -3.52
N GLN A 13 -2.69 20.28 -3.27
CA GLN A 13 -2.76 18.86 -2.92
C GLN A 13 -2.36 17.96 -4.10
N LEU A 14 -2.69 18.33 -5.34
CA LEU A 14 -2.27 17.58 -6.52
C LEU A 14 -0.75 17.58 -6.68
N PHE A 15 -0.11 18.75 -6.56
CA PHE A 15 1.36 18.87 -6.63
C PHE A 15 2.06 18.10 -5.51
N LYS A 16 1.51 18.12 -4.29
CA LYS A 16 2.04 17.32 -3.17
C LYS A 16 2.00 15.82 -3.48
N ARG A 17 0.86 15.32 -3.99
CA ARG A 17 0.72 13.90 -4.37
C ARG A 17 1.68 13.50 -5.49
N GLN A 18 1.81 14.33 -6.52
CA GLN A 18 2.75 14.08 -7.61
C GLN A 18 4.20 14.08 -7.14
N LYS A 19 4.57 14.99 -6.22
CA LYS A 19 5.91 14.99 -5.62
C LYS A 19 6.18 13.71 -4.84
N VAL A 20 5.26 13.29 -3.97
CA VAL A 20 5.41 12.05 -3.19
C VAL A 20 5.61 10.84 -4.10
N LEU A 21 4.83 10.73 -5.18
CA LEU A 21 4.99 9.64 -6.16
C LEU A 21 6.33 9.70 -6.90
N ALA A 22 6.78 10.90 -7.28
CA ALA A 22 8.07 11.08 -7.95
C ALA A 22 9.26 10.75 -7.03
N ASP A 23 9.23 11.24 -5.79
CA ASP A 23 10.26 10.97 -4.78
C ASP A 23 10.33 9.47 -4.45
N PHE A 24 9.17 8.80 -4.30
CA PHE A 24 9.10 7.35 -4.11
C PHE A 24 9.63 6.57 -5.32
N GLY A 25 9.25 6.99 -6.54
CA GLY A 25 9.73 6.39 -7.77
C GLY A 25 11.25 6.49 -7.93
N GLU A 26 11.82 7.66 -7.63
CA GLU A 26 13.28 7.85 -7.63
C GLU A 26 13.95 6.93 -6.60
N PHE A 27 13.41 6.86 -5.37
CA PHE A 27 13.90 5.96 -4.33
C PHE A 27 13.89 4.49 -4.79
N ALA A 28 12.78 4.04 -5.36
CA ALA A 28 12.63 2.67 -5.85
C ALA A 28 13.61 2.33 -6.98
N LEU A 29 13.86 3.25 -7.91
CA LEU A 29 14.80 3.04 -9.02
C LEU A 29 16.27 3.00 -8.58
N ARG A 30 16.59 3.55 -7.41
CA ARG A 30 17.96 3.63 -6.87
C ARG A 30 18.26 2.58 -5.80
N SER A 31 17.24 1.85 -5.34
CA SER A 31 17.38 0.85 -4.29
C SER A 31 17.48 -0.55 -4.89
N ASP A 32 18.46 -1.32 -4.43
CA ASP A 32 18.58 -2.76 -4.72
C ASP A 32 17.88 -3.63 -3.67
N ASP A 33 17.29 -3.01 -2.64
CA ASP A 33 16.58 -3.67 -1.55
C ASP A 33 15.06 -3.51 -1.75
N LEU A 34 14.41 -4.61 -2.18
CA LEU A 34 12.96 -4.65 -2.38
C LEU A 34 12.19 -4.47 -1.07
N ASP A 35 12.68 -5.00 0.05
CA ASP A 35 11.97 -4.91 1.32
C ASP A 35 11.99 -3.47 1.86
N ALA A 36 13.09 -2.73 1.62
CA ALA A 36 13.16 -1.30 1.87
C ALA A 36 12.16 -0.50 1.00
N ILE A 37 12.02 -0.86 -0.28
CA ILE A 37 11.06 -0.24 -1.20
C ILE A 37 9.62 -0.44 -0.69
N LEU A 38 9.26 -1.68 -0.36
CA LEU A 38 7.91 -2.02 0.10
C LEU A 38 7.60 -1.38 1.47
N SER A 39 8.58 -1.28 2.35
CA SER A 39 8.45 -0.62 3.65
C SER A 39 8.15 0.87 3.50
N GLU A 40 8.87 1.56 2.62
CA GLU A 40 8.61 2.98 2.35
C GLU A 40 7.26 3.19 1.68
N ALA A 41 6.85 2.31 0.77
CA ALA A 41 5.51 2.34 0.18
C ALA A 41 4.42 2.22 1.26
N CYS A 42 4.57 1.28 2.20
CA CYS A 42 3.65 1.13 3.32
C CYS A 42 3.55 2.40 4.16
N ARG A 43 4.68 3.05 4.46
CA ARG A 43 4.74 4.30 5.23
C ARG A 43 4.00 5.42 4.52
N LEU A 44 4.30 5.65 3.24
CA LEU A 44 3.68 6.69 2.42
C LEU A 44 2.17 6.50 2.28
N VAL A 45 1.71 5.26 2.09
CA VAL A 45 0.27 4.94 2.04
C VAL A 45 -0.38 5.20 3.39
N SER A 46 0.26 4.79 4.49
CA SER A 46 -0.26 5.01 5.84
C SER A 46 -0.50 6.49 6.11
N ASP A 47 0.48 7.32 5.75
CA ASP A 47 0.41 8.78 5.88
C ASP A 47 -0.65 9.40 4.95
N ALA A 48 -0.75 8.93 3.70
CA ALA A 48 -1.64 9.52 2.70
C ALA A 48 -3.13 9.27 2.97
N VAL A 49 -3.46 8.13 3.60
CA VAL A 49 -4.85 7.74 3.91
C VAL A 49 -5.20 7.88 5.39
N ASP A 50 -4.32 8.48 6.20
CA ASP A 50 -4.47 8.68 7.65
C ASP A 50 -4.88 7.38 8.38
N THR A 51 -4.19 6.29 8.07
CA THR A 51 -4.38 5.01 8.75
C THR A 51 -3.20 4.72 9.68
N ARG A 52 -3.48 4.00 10.75
CA ARG A 52 -2.44 3.50 11.67
C ARG A 52 -1.73 2.26 11.15
N ARG A 53 -2.29 1.58 10.15
CA ARG A 53 -1.81 0.27 9.68
C ARG A 53 -1.82 0.18 8.17
N SER A 54 -0.70 -0.27 7.62
CA SER A 54 -0.51 -0.57 6.20
C SER A 54 0.35 -1.82 6.08
N LYS A 55 0.10 -2.67 5.08
CA LYS A 55 0.94 -3.85 4.79
C LYS A 55 0.91 -4.20 3.30
N VAL A 56 1.99 -4.81 2.82
CA VAL A 56 2.08 -5.45 1.51
C VAL A 56 2.10 -6.96 1.70
N LEU A 57 1.26 -7.64 0.94
CA LEU A 57 1.17 -9.10 0.90
C LEU A 57 1.64 -9.60 -0.46
N GLU A 58 2.45 -10.65 -0.44
CA GLU A 58 2.87 -11.40 -1.63
C GLU A 58 2.11 -12.72 -1.68
N ILE A 59 1.39 -12.94 -2.78
CA ILE A 59 0.76 -14.23 -3.05
C ILE A 59 1.88 -15.23 -3.35
N GLN A 60 1.96 -16.29 -2.56
CA GLN A 60 2.96 -17.33 -2.75
C GLN A 60 2.58 -18.25 -3.92
N GLU A 61 3.56 -19.00 -4.40
CA GLU A 61 3.33 -20.02 -5.43
C GLU A 61 2.18 -20.96 -5.03
N GLY A 62 1.29 -21.24 -5.99
CA GLY A 62 0.09 -22.04 -5.75
C GLY A 62 -1.11 -21.27 -5.19
N GLY A 63 -0.98 -19.97 -4.92
CA GLY A 63 -2.11 -19.04 -4.74
C GLY A 63 -3.00 -19.31 -3.53
N GLN A 64 -2.51 -20.09 -2.56
CA GLN A 64 -3.25 -20.47 -1.34
C GLN A 64 -2.71 -19.79 -0.08
N LYS A 65 -1.55 -19.14 -0.18
CA LYS A 65 -0.87 -18.49 0.94
C LYS A 65 -0.43 -17.08 0.58
N LEU A 66 -0.45 -16.20 1.58
CA LEU A 66 0.03 -14.84 1.50
C LEU A 66 1.21 -14.68 2.47
N ARG A 67 2.27 -14.03 2.04
CA ARG A 67 3.39 -13.65 2.90
C ARG A 67 3.40 -12.16 3.12
N VAL A 68 3.54 -11.72 4.38
CA VAL A 68 3.72 -10.30 4.69
C VAL A 68 5.14 -9.87 4.29
N ARG A 69 5.25 -8.95 3.33
CA ARG A 69 6.54 -8.43 2.84
C ARG A 69 6.96 -7.12 3.50
N ALA A 70 5.98 -6.28 3.84
CA ALA A 70 6.20 -5.04 4.56
C ALA A 70 4.97 -4.70 5.38
N ALA A 71 5.16 -4.03 6.51
CA ALA A 71 4.09 -3.62 7.39
C ALA A 71 4.49 -2.39 8.22
N VAL A 72 3.56 -1.46 8.42
CA VAL A 72 3.68 -0.29 9.29
C VAL A 72 2.57 -0.29 10.32
N GLY A 73 2.91 0.01 11.58
CA GLY A 73 1.95 0.09 12.70
C GLY A 73 1.45 -1.27 13.21
N TRP A 74 2.13 -2.34 12.82
CA TRP A 74 1.95 -3.70 13.34
C TRP A 74 3.10 -4.07 14.27
N GLN A 75 2.97 -5.21 14.95
CA GLN A 75 4.07 -5.77 15.73
C GLN A 75 5.23 -6.16 14.80
N PRO A 76 6.51 -6.01 15.21
CA PRO A 76 7.67 -6.22 14.33
C PRO A 76 7.77 -7.62 13.74
N ASP A 77 7.19 -8.62 14.42
CA ASP A 77 7.18 -10.03 14.05
C ASP A 77 6.21 -10.36 12.90
N ILE A 78 5.40 -9.40 12.44
CA ILE A 78 4.45 -9.68 11.36
C ILE A 78 5.12 -9.84 10.00
N VAL A 79 6.27 -9.21 9.76
CA VAL A 79 6.96 -9.32 8.47
C VAL A 79 7.55 -10.73 8.35
N GLY A 80 7.23 -11.41 7.26
CA GLY A 80 7.58 -12.81 7.02
C GLY A 80 6.52 -13.81 7.48
N LEU A 81 5.46 -13.39 8.19
CA LEU A 81 4.34 -14.26 8.54
C LEU A 81 3.62 -14.76 7.28
N GLU A 82 3.27 -16.05 7.27
CA GLU A 82 2.38 -16.65 6.27
C GLU A 82 0.94 -16.65 6.77
N LEU A 83 0.01 -16.33 5.89
CA LEU A 83 -1.43 -16.34 6.12
C LEU A 83 -2.06 -17.29 5.10
N ASP A 84 -2.97 -18.16 5.54
CA ASP A 84 -3.73 -19.01 4.63
C ASP A 84 -4.85 -18.18 3.98
N MET A 85 -5.05 -18.32 2.67
CA MET A 85 -6.13 -17.64 1.96
C MET A 85 -7.51 -18.24 2.27
N GLU A 86 -7.58 -19.32 3.04
CA GLU A 86 -8.85 -19.84 3.57
C GLU A 86 -9.37 -19.02 4.76
N ASP A 87 -8.50 -18.23 5.41
CA ASP A 87 -8.95 -17.30 6.44
C ASP A 87 -9.85 -16.24 5.80
N HIS A 88 -11.04 -16.04 6.36
CA HIS A 88 -12.02 -15.02 5.94
C HIS A 88 -11.55 -13.61 6.33
N SER A 89 -10.41 -13.23 5.78
CA SER A 89 -9.76 -11.95 5.96
C SER A 89 -10.21 -10.96 4.86
N SER A 90 -10.02 -9.68 5.11
CA SER A 90 -10.30 -8.62 4.12
C SER A 90 -9.43 -8.81 2.85
N GLU A 91 -8.27 -9.40 3.02
CA GLU A 91 -7.24 -9.61 2.02
C GLU A 91 -7.64 -10.74 1.09
N THR A 92 -8.14 -11.84 1.64
CA THR A 92 -8.76 -12.95 0.91
C THR A 92 -9.96 -12.48 0.08
N PHE A 93 -10.80 -11.58 0.60
CA PHE A 93 -11.96 -11.08 -0.15
C PHE A 93 -11.57 -10.19 -1.33
N SER A 94 -10.48 -9.43 -1.18
CA SER A 94 -10.03 -8.46 -2.19
C SER A 94 -9.24 -9.14 -3.33
N ILE A 95 -8.60 -10.27 -3.02
CA ILE A 95 -7.91 -11.13 -3.99
C ILE A 95 -8.91 -12.20 -4.40
N GLY A 96 -9.78 -11.90 -5.37
CA GLY A 96 -10.65 -12.92 -5.95
C GLY A 96 -9.81 -14.13 -6.41
N PRO A 97 -10.34 -15.36 -6.37
CA PRO A 97 -9.60 -16.52 -6.85
C PRO A 97 -9.14 -16.18 -8.26
N ALA A 98 -7.81 -16.17 -8.47
CA ALA A 98 -7.26 -16.06 -9.81
C ALA A 98 -7.76 -17.29 -10.55
N SER A 99 -8.85 -17.13 -11.31
CA SER A 99 -9.28 -18.17 -12.24
C SER A 99 -8.12 -18.43 -13.19
N PRO A 100 -7.76 -19.71 -13.43
CA PRO A 100 -6.77 -20.05 -14.44
C PRO A 100 -7.18 -19.58 -15.84
#